data_AF-A0ABD0MRL8-F1
#
_entry.id   AF-A0ABD0MRL8-F1
#
_cell.length_a   1.000
_cell.length_b   1.000
_cell.length_c   1.000
_cell.angle_alpha   90.00
_cell.angle_beta   90.00
_cell.angle_gamma   90.00
#
_symmetry.space_group_name_H-M   'P 1'
#
loop_
_entity.id
_entity.type
_entity.pdbx_description
1 polymer ?
#
loop_
_entity_poly.entity_id
_entity_poly.type
_entity_poly.pdbx_seq_one_letter_code
_entity_poly.pdbx_strand_id
1 'polypeptide(L)'
;MAVLQAYQADLLKDLDKGQGLSPDEVSELRRTTDLALWATKQAATAMGRSMAAMVVTERHLWVNLADLRKKEKGFLLDALVSPS
;
A
#
# COMPACT_ATOMS: atom_id res chain seq x y z
N MET A 1 -12.62 -1.97 -4.96
CA MET A 1 -11.57 -2.11 -6.01
C MET A 1 -12.02 -2.98 -7.16
N ALA A 2 -12.35 -4.26 -6.95
CA ALA A 2 -12.76 -5.17 -8.03
C ALA A 2 -13.90 -4.62 -8.91
N VAL A 3 -14.91 -3.97 -8.32
CA VAL A 3 -16.04 -3.38 -9.06
C VAL A 3 -15.60 -2.21 -9.95
N LEU A 4 -14.75 -1.30 -9.44
CA LEU A 4 -14.24 -0.17 -10.22
C LEU A 4 -13.34 -0.66 -11.35
N GLN A 5 -12.49 -1.65 -11.10
CA GLN A 5 -11.62 -2.24 -12.12
C GLN A 5 -12.41 -2.97 -13.19
N ALA A 6 -13.48 -3.68 -12.84
CA ALA A 6 -14.37 -4.33 -13.80
C ALA A 6 -15.08 -3.29 -14.68
N TYR A 7 -15.57 -2.21 -14.09
CA TYR A 7 -16.18 -1.10 -14.83
C TYR A 7 -15.18 -0.42 -15.78
N GLN A 8 -13.96 -0.14 -15.32
CA GLN A 8 -12.88 0.39 -16.18
C GLN A 8 -12.55 -0.56 -17.34
N ALA A 9 -12.49 -1.86 -17.08
CA ALA A 9 -12.22 -2.86 -18.11
C ALA A 9 -13.32 -2.91 -19.18
N ASP A 10 -14.57 -2.69 -18.80
CA ASP A 10 -15.69 -2.67 -19.74
C ASP A 10 -15.64 -1.42 -20.64
N LEU A 11 -15.41 -0.23 -20.07
CA LEU A 11 -15.20 1.00 -20.85
C LEU A 11 -14.01 0.90 -21.81
N LEU A 12 -12.89 0.34 -21.35
CA LEU A 12 -11.71 0.15 -22.19
C LEU A 12 -11.95 -0.84 -23.32
N LYS A 13 -12.77 -1.87 -23.07
CA LYS A 13 -13.17 -2.85 -24.08
C LYS A 13 -14.04 -2.24 -25.16
N ASP A 14 -14.91 -1.28 -24.82
CA ASP A 14 -15.74 -0.59 -25.81
C ASP A 14 -14.92 0.39 -26.66
N LEU A 15 -13.92 1.06 -26.07
CA LEU A 15 -12.94 1.84 -26.81
C LEU A 15 -12.13 0.98 -27.80
N ASP A 16 -11.69 -0.22 -27.38
CA ASP A 16 -10.93 -1.15 -28.22
C ASP A 16 -11.71 -1.67 -29.44
N LYS A 17 -13.04 -1.83 -29.30
CA LYS A 17 -13.95 -2.18 -30.40
C LYS A 17 -14.17 -1.03 -31.41
N GLY A 18 -13.52 0.13 -31.22
CA GLY A 18 -13.69 1.31 -32.07
C GLY A 18 -14.95 2.12 -31.75
N GLN A 19 -15.68 1.75 -30.69
CA GLN A 19 -16.79 2.54 -30.17
C GLN A 19 -16.17 3.64 -29.30
N GLY A 20 -15.93 4.80 -29.92
CA GLY A 20 -15.30 5.93 -29.23
C GLY A 20 -16.02 6.28 -27.93
N LEU A 21 -15.26 6.67 -26.91
CA LEU A 21 -15.82 7.08 -25.61
C LEU A 21 -16.39 8.50 -25.69
N SER A 22 -17.55 8.70 -25.09
CA SER A 22 -18.11 10.02 -24.85
C SER A 22 -17.23 10.81 -23.86
N PRO A 23 -17.29 12.16 -23.87
CA PRO A 23 -16.57 12.99 -22.91
C PRO A 23 -16.85 12.64 -21.45
N ASP A 24 -18.08 12.23 -21.14
CA ASP A 24 -18.51 11.83 -19.80
C ASP A 24 -17.87 10.51 -19.37
N GLU A 25 -17.85 9.50 -20.24
CA GLU A 25 -17.18 8.21 -19.98
C GLU A 25 -15.67 8.38 -19.80
N VAL A 26 -15.04 9.28 -20.55
CA VAL A 26 -13.62 9.63 -20.35
C VAL A 26 -13.39 10.27 -18.97
N SER A 27 -14.32 11.14 -18.53
CA SER A 27 -14.25 11.75 -17.20
C SER A 27 -14.41 10.72 -16.08
N GLU A 28 -15.32 9.75 -16.27
CA GLU A 28 -15.57 8.68 -15.32
C GLU A 28 -14.40 7.69 -15.27
N LEU A 29 -13.82 7.35 -16.43
CA LEU A 29 -12.61 6.52 -16.50
C LEU A 29 -11.43 7.15 -15.75
N ARG A 30 -11.23 8.47 -15.87
CA ARG A 30 -10.18 9.18 -15.10
C ARG A 30 -10.45 9.12 -13.60
N ARG A 31 -11.68 9.45 -13.18
CA ARG A 31 -12.05 9.45 -11.75
C ARG A 31 -11.93 8.07 -11.12
N THR A 32 -12.37 7.03 -11.82
CA THR A 32 -12.26 5.63 -11.36
C THR A 32 -10.80 5.19 -11.27
N THR A 33 -9.94 5.63 -12.22
CA THR A 33 -8.49 5.38 -12.18
C THR A 33 -7.84 6.06 -10.98
N ASP A 34 -8.16 7.33 -10.75
CA ASP A 34 -7.60 8.09 -9.62
C ASP A 34 -7.99 7.46 -8.28
N LEU A 35 -9.26 7.05 -8.13
CA LEU A 35 -9.73 6.31 -6.96
C LEU A 35 -9.01 4.98 -6.79
N ALA A 36 -8.78 4.24 -7.87
CA ALA A 36 -8.05 2.98 -7.84
C ALA A 36 -6.59 3.15 -7.43
N LEU A 37 -5.91 4.18 -7.95
CA LEU A 37 -4.55 4.53 -7.57
C LEU A 37 -4.46 4.96 -6.11
N TRP A 38 -5.40 5.80 -5.66
CA TRP A 38 -5.46 6.25 -4.27
C TRP A 38 -5.67 5.08 -3.32
N ALA A 39 -6.62 4.19 -3.61
CA ALA A 39 -6.88 3.00 -2.79
C ALA A 39 -5.65 2.07 -2.74
N THR A 40 -4.98 1.84 -3.87
CA THR A 40 -3.76 1.03 -3.92
C THR A 40 -2.62 1.65 -3.13
N LYS A 41 -2.42 2.97 -3.22
CA LYS A 41 -1.42 3.70 -2.42
C LYS A 41 -1.69 3.55 -0.93
N GLN A 42 -2.95 3.66 -0.52
CA GLN A 42 -3.33 3.50 0.89
C GLN A 42 -3.12 2.06 1.37
N ALA A 43 -3.46 1.07 0.54
CA ALA A 43 -3.20 -0.33 0.85
C ALA A 43 -1.69 -0.59 1.01
N ALA A 44 -0.86 -0.11 0.08
CA ALA A 44 0.60 -0.22 0.18
C ALA A 44 1.16 0.46 1.43
N THR A 45 0.64 1.65 1.77
CA THR A 45 1.03 2.38 2.99
C THR A 45 0.66 1.61 4.25
N ALA A 46 -0.56 1.05 4.31
CA ALA A 46 -1.02 0.25 5.42
C ALA A 46 -0.18 -1.04 5.59
N MET A 47 0.13 -1.72 4.47
CA MET A 47 1.02 -2.88 4.49
C MET A 47 2.42 -2.50 4.99
N GLY A 48 3.01 -1.42 4.50
CA GLY A 48 4.32 -0.94 4.96
C GLY A 48 4.35 -0.62 6.46
N ARG A 49 3.29 0.01 6.98
CA ARG A 49 3.14 0.25 8.43
C ARG A 49 3.01 -1.05 9.23
N SER A 50 2.25 -2.01 8.73
CA SER A 50 2.09 -3.33 9.36
C SER A 50 3.42 -4.09 9.41
N MET A 51 4.18 -4.09 8.30
CA MET A 51 5.51 -4.70 8.24
C MET A 51 6.49 -4.02 9.20
N ALA A 52 6.51 -2.69 9.24
CA ALA A 52 7.35 -1.95 10.18
C ALA A 52 7.00 -2.29 11.64
N ALA A 53 5.71 -2.36 11.97
CA ALA A 53 5.25 -2.77 13.30
C ALA A 53 5.70 -4.20 13.65
N MET A 54 5.59 -5.15 12.71
CA MET A 54 6.05 -6.52 12.88
C MET A 54 7.55 -6.60 13.18
N VAL A 55 8.37 -5.85 12.42
CA VAL A 55 9.83 -5.78 12.65
C VAL A 55 10.14 -5.21 14.03
N VAL A 56 9.43 -4.16 14.45
CA VAL A 56 9.59 -3.57 15.79
C VAL A 56 9.22 -4.58 16.87
N THR A 57 8.10 -5.29 16.75
CA THR A 57 7.70 -6.31 17.73
C THR A 57 8.70 -7.46 17.82
N GLU A 58 9.19 -7.94 16.68
CA GLU A 58 10.18 -9.01 16.61
C GLU A 58 11.50 -8.55 17.26
N ARG A 59 11.95 -7.34 16.94
CA ARG A 59 13.13 -6.75 17.58
C ARG A 59 12.96 -6.64 19.10
N HIS A 60 11.80 -6.18 19.58
CA HIS A 60 11.52 -6.12 21.01
C HIS A 60 11.63 -7.49 21.67
N LEU A 61 11.09 -8.54 21.04
CA LEU A 61 11.21 -9.91 21.53
C LEU A 61 12.67 -10.35 21.65
N TRP A 62 13.44 -10.23 20.57
CA TRP A 62 14.85 -10.64 20.55
C TRP A 62 15.73 -9.86 21.53
N VAL A 63 15.57 -8.53 21.60
CA VAL A 63 16.35 -7.68 22.52
C VAL A 63 15.99 -7.98 23.98
N ASN A 64 14.73 -8.32 24.27
CA ASN A 64 14.33 -8.72 25.61
C ASN A 64 14.95 -10.06 26.03
N LEU A 65 14.98 -11.04 25.12
CA LEU A 65 15.58 -12.36 25.35
C LEU A 65 17.11 -12.33 25.38
N ALA A 66 17.73 -11.37 24.70
CA ALA A 66 19.17 -11.20 24.74
C ALA A 66 19.64 -10.76 26.14
N ASP A 67 20.71 -11.37 26.63
CA ASP A 67 21.34 -11.02 27.92
C ASP A 67 22.22 -9.76 27.77
N LEU A 68 21.56 -8.65 27.44
CA LEU A 68 22.18 -7.34 27.22
C LEU A 68 21.95 -6.42 28.41
N ARG A 69 22.86 -5.45 28.61
CA ARG A 69 22.66 -4.42 29.63
C ARG A 69 21.53 -3.49 29.20
N LYS A 70 20.77 -2.95 30.16
CA LYS A 70 19.62 -2.06 29.89
C LYS A 70 19.94 -0.89 28.94
N LYS A 71 21.16 -0.33 29.04
CA LYS A 71 21.63 0.76 28.18
C LYS A 71 21.75 0.34 26.70
N GLU A 72 22.20 -0.89 26.45
CA GLU A 72 22.36 -1.44 25.09
C GLU A 72 21.01 -1.82 24.49
N LYS A 73 20.10 -2.34 25.34
CA LYS A 73 18.71 -2.63 24.93
C LYS A 73 18.00 -1.38 24.41
N GLY A 74 18.08 -0.26 25.14
CA GLY A 74 17.44 1.01 24.72
C GLY A 74 17.90 1.47 23.33
N PHE A 75 19.21 1.50 23.08
CA PHE A 75 19.76 1.89 21.78
C PHE A 75 19.27 1.00 20.62
N LEU A 76 19.17 -0.31 20.87
CA LEU A 76 18.69 -1.25 19.86
C LEU A 76 17.19 -1.12 19.62
N LEU A 77 16.38 -0.76 20.61
CA LEU A 77 14.93 -0.59 20.43
C LEU A 77 14.60 0.67 19.64
N ASP A 78 15.33 1.76 19.87
CA ASP A 78 15.06 3.08 19.28
C ASP A 78 15.57 3.26 17.83
N ALA A 79 16.33 2.30 17.30
CA ALA A 79 16.88 2.42 15.95
C ALA A 79 15.78 2.35 14.87
N LEU A 80 15.87 3.24 13.88
CA LEU A 80 14.88 3.32 12.79
C LEU A 80 14.84 2.04 11.94
N VAL A 81 13.63 1.67 11.50
CA VAL A 81 13.45 0.60 10.50
C VAL A 81 13.83 1.17 9.14
N SER A 82 15.00 0.80 8.64
CA SER A 82 15.50 1.21 7.32
C SER A 82 15.19 0.11 6.29
N PRO A 83 14.59 0.44 5.13
CA PRO A 83 14.56 -0.49 4.02
C PRO A 83 16.00 -0.69 3.53
N SER A 84 16.43 -1.95 3.42
CA SER A 84 17.73 -2.37 2.90
C SER A 84 17.89 -2.05 1.42
#